data_AF-A0A841CLY9-F1
#
_entry.id   AF-A0A841CLY9-F1
#
_cell.length_a   1.000
_cell.length_b   1.000
_cell.length_c   1.000
_cell.angle_alpha   90.00
_cell.angle_beta   90.00
_cell.angle_gamma   90.00
#
_symmetry.space_group_name_H-M   'P 1'
#
loop_
_entity.id
_entity.type
_entity.pdbx_description
1 polymer ?
#
loop_
_entity_poly.entity_id
_entity_poly.type
_entity_poly.pdbx_seq_one_letter_code
_entity_poly.pdbx_strand_id
1 'polypeptide(L)' 'MRTTVQVSYGDGGRWKPVPLVKLGERRVAAVSHPAGAKHVSLRASAEDKDGNAVEQTIIRAYALK' A
#
# COMPACT_ATOMS: atom_id res chain seq x y z
N MET A 1 6.78 -5.52 -15.48
CA MET A 1 6.41 -5.68 -14.05
C MET A 1 5.86 -4.38 -13.53
N ARG A 2 4.61 -4.41 -13.06
CA ARG A 2 3.90 -3.28 -12.46
C ARG A 2 3.68 -3.59 -10.98
N THR A 3 3.92 -2.61 -10.12
CA THR A 3 3.66 -2.72 -8.68
C THR A 3 2.95 -1.48 -8.22
N THR A 4 1.87 -1.63 -7.45
CA THR A 4 1.17 -0.51 -6.84
C THR A 4 0.96 -0.79 -5.36
N VAL A 5 0.95 0.28 -4.57
CA VAL A 5 0.58 0.25 -3.15
C VAL A 5 -0.44 1.34 -2.92
N GLN A 6 -1.48 1.01 -2.16
CA GLN A 6 -2.51 1.93 -1.72
C GLN A 6 -2.68 1.85 -0.21
N VAL A 7 -3.05 2.97 0.39
CA VAL A 7 -3.27 3.12 1.82
C VAL A 7 -4.72 3.48 2.12
N SER A 8 -5.24 2.94 3.22
CA SER A 8 -6.51 3.35 3.81
C SER A 8 -6.37 3.63 5.31
N TYR A 9 -7.09 4.64 5.80
CA TYR A 9 -7.16 4.98 7.23
C TYR A 9 -8.55 4.70 7.83
N GLY A 10 -9.44 4.06 7.05
CA GLY A 10 -10.81 3.73 7.45
C GLY A 10 -11.16 2.31 7.03
N ASP A 11 -10.34 1.35 7.44
CA ASP A 11 -10.57 -0.10 7.28
C ASP A 11 -10.79 -0.56 5.83
N GLY A 12 -10.19 0.13 4.85
CA GLY A 12 -10.32 -0.21 3.44
C GLY A 12 -11.54 0.39 2.75
N GLY A 13 -12.30 1.27 3.41
CA GLY A 13 -13.44 1.96 2.79
C GLY A 13 -13.04 2.94 1.67
N ARG A 14 -11.86 3.56 1.77
CA ARG A 14 -11.27 4.38 0.69
C ARG A 14 -9.77 4.12 0.58
N TRP A 15 -9.30 3.94 -0.65
CA TRP A 15 -7.90 3.65 -0.96
C TRP A 15 -7.26 4.84 -1.68
N LYS A 16 -6.09 5.26 -1.19
CA LYS A 16 -5.28 6.32 -1.81
C LYS A 16 -3.99 5.71 -2.35
N PRO A 17 -3.59 6.01 -3.60
CA PRO A 17 -2.32 5.52 -4.13
C PRO A 17 -1.16 6.10 -3.33
N VAL A 18 -0.12 5.29 -3.11
CA VAL A 18 1.12 5.70 -2.47
C VAL A 18 2.24 5.66 -3.50
N PRO A 19 2.97 6.77 -3.72
CA PRO A 19 4.14 6.77 -4.58
C PRO A 19 5.18 5.73 -4.12
N LEU A 20 5.68 4.95 -5.08
CA LEU A 20 6.74 3.99 -4.85
C LEU A 20 8.06 4.54 -5.37
N VAL A 21 9.07 4.57 -4.52
CA VAL A 21 10.44 4.93 -4.89
C VAL A 21 11.26 3.64 -5.06
N LYS A 22 12.00 3.53 -6.17
CA LYS A 22 12.95 2.42 -6.38
C LYS A 22 14.26 2.76 -5.67
N LEU A 23 14.73 1.87 -4.81
CA LEU A 23 16.03 1.95 -4.14
C LEU A 23 16.76 0.62 -4.35
N GLY A 24 17.61 0.57 -5.39
CA GLY A 24 18.18 -0.68 -5.87
C GLY A 24 17.09 -1.67 -6.28
N GLU A 25 17.14 -2.89 -5.75
CA GLU A 25 16.11 -3.91 -5.97
C GLU A 25 14.84 -3.73 -5.10
N ARG A 26 14.83 -2.75 -4.19
CA ARG A 26 13.69 -2.50 -3.30
C ARG A 26 12.73 -1.46 -3.89
N ARG A 27 11.45 -1.61 -3.56
CA ARG A 27 10.41 -0.59 -3.72
C ARG A 27 10.01 -0.10 -2.34
N VAL A 28 10.07 1.20 -2.09
CA VAL A 28 9.72 1.80 -0.81
C VAL A 28 8.51 2.73 -0.99
N ALA A 29 7.53 2.59 -0.11
CA ALA A 29 6.34 3.42 -0.05
C ALA A 29 6.47 4.40 1.12
N ALA A 30 6.44 5.70 0.85
CA ALA A 30 6.38 6.73 1.89
C ALA A 30 4.92 7.12 2.12
N VAL A 31 4.40 6.87 3.32
CA VAL A 31 2.99 7.04 3.67
C VAL A 31 2.85 8.18 4.68
N SER A 32 2.19 9.27 4.31
CA SER A 32 1.89 10.38 5.22
C SER A 32 0.56 10.18 5.92
N HIS A 33 0.55 10.13 7.25
CA HIS A 33 -0.66 9.90 8.03
C HIS A 33 -1.40 11.20 8.34
N PRO A 34 -2.72 11.29 8.07
CA PRO A 34 -3.51 12.43 8.52
C PRO A 34 -3.68 12.40 10.04
N ALA A 35 -3.77 13.59 10.64
CA ALA A 35 -4.01 13.72 12.08
C ALA A 35 -5.28 12.97 12.51
N GLY A 36 -5.19 12.26 13.63
CA GLY A 36 -6.32 11.52 14.21
C GLY A 36 -6.56 10.12 13.62
N ALA A 37 -5.86 9.72 12.56
CA ALA A 37 -5.92 8.34 12.07
C ALA A 37 -5.44 7.36 13.16
N LYS A 38 -6.12 6.21 13.28
CA LYS A 38 -5.86 5.22 14.34
C LYS A 38 -5.13 3.98 13.88
N HIS A 39 -5.29 3.63 12.61
CA HIS A 39 -4.61 2.50 12.01
C HIS A 39 -4.44 2.75 10.52
N VAL A 40 -3.58 1.94 9.92
CA VAL A 40 -3.32 1.90 8.49
C VAL A 40 -3.69 0.54 7.96
N SER A 41 -4.45 0.49 6.87
CA SER A 41 -4.64 -0.68 6.03
C SER A 41 -3.87 -0.50 4.73
N LEU A 42 -3.35 -1.59 4.18
CA LEU A 42 -2.55 -1.59 2.95
C LEU A 42 -3.18 -2.50 1.91
N ARG A 43 -3.15 -2.07 0.66
CA ARG A 43 -3.44 -2.90 -0.50
C ARG A 43 -2.26 -2.82 -1.44
N ALA A 44 -1.73 -3.96 -1.85
CA ALA A 44 -0.63 -4.05 -2.80
C ALA A 44 -1.05 -4.92 -3.99
N SER A 45 -0.66 -4.51 -5.19
CA SER A 45 -0.79 -5.35 -6.38
C SER A 45 0.53 -5.43 -7.13
N ALA A 46 0.81 -6.60 -7.69
CA ALA A 46 1.95 -6.84 -8.56
C ALA A 46 1.54 -7.68 -9.75
N GLU A 47 2.07 -7.32 -10.92
CA GLU A 47 1.87 -8.01 -12.18
C GLU A 47 3.22 -8.16 -12.87
N ASP A 48 3.57 -9.38 -13.29
CA ASP A 48 4.79 -9.64 -14.05
C ASP A 48 4.57 -9.55 -15.57
N LYS A 49 5.61 -9.85 -16.36
CA LYS A 49 5.54 -9.77 -17.83
C LYS A 49 4.84 -10.99 -18.47
N ASP A 50 4.69 -12.06 -17.69
CA ASP A 50 4.14 -13.34 -18.13
C ASP A 50 2.63 -13.42 -17.81
N GLY A 51 2.06 -12.33 -17.25
CA GLY A 51 0.65 -12.19 -16.92
C GLY A 51 0.28 -12.68 -15.52
N ASN A 52 1.26 -13.09 -14.70
CA ASN A 52 0.96 -13.48 -13.32
C ASN A 52 0.66 -12.22 -12.50
N ALA A 53 -0.44 -12.26 -11.77
CA ALA A 53 -0.89 -11.16 -10.93
C ALA A 53 -1.20 -11.61 -9.51
N VAL A 54 -0.86 -10.76 -8.55
CA VAL A 54 -1.26 -10.89 -7.14
C VAL A 54 -1.84 -9.58 -6.65
N GLU A 55 -2.91 -9.67 -5.88
CA GLU A 55 -3.41 -8.58 -5.05
C GLU A 55 -3.48 -9.06 -3.60
N GLN A 56 -2.94 -8.26 -2.69
CA GLN A 56 -3.00 -8.53 -1.26
C GLN A 56 -3.58 -7.32 -0.54
N THR A 57 -4.57 -7.55 0.32
CA THR A 57 -5.14 -6.54 1.21
C THR A 57 -4.91 -6.96 2.66
N ILE A 58 -4.36 -6.04 3.46
CA ILE A 58 -4.17 -6.21 4.90
C ILE A 58 -4.93 -5.08 5.59
N ILE A 59 -6.00 -5.44 6.30
CA ILE A 59 -6.80 -4.50 7.09
C ILE A 59 -6.16 -4.32 8.47
N ARG A 60 -6.04 -3.06 8.92
CA ARG A 60 -5.36 -2.67 10.16
C ARG A 60 -3.96 -3.28 10.27
N ALA A 61 -3.18 -3.17 9.19
CA ALA A 61 -1.81 -3.63 9.09
C ALA A 61 -0.92 -3.16 10.26
N TYR A 62 -1.15 -1.92 10.73
CA TYR A 62 -0.57 -1.42 11.99
C TYR A 62 -1.39 -0.29 12.59
N ALA A 63 -1.25 -0.09 13.90
CA ALA A 63 -1.84 1.01 14.65
C ALA A 63 -0.95 2.27 14.61
N LEU A 64 -1.58 3.44 14.67
CA LEU A 64 -0.94 4.75 14.78
C LEU A 64 -1.03 5.23 16.23
N LYS A 65 0.02 5.91 16.71
CA LYS A 65 0.05 6.54 18.04
C LYS A 65 -0.28 8.02 17.91
#